data_AF-A0A631ZAC2-F1
#
_entry.id   AF-A0A631ZAC2-F1
#
_cell.length_a   1.000
_cell.length_b   1.000
_cell.length_c   1.000
_cell.angle_alpha   90.00
_cell.angle_beta   90.00
_cell.angle_gamma   90.00
#
_symmetry.space_group_name_H-M   'P 1'
#
loop_
_entity.id
_entity.type
_entity.pdbx_description
1 polymer ?
#
loop_
_entity_poly.entity_id
_entity_poly.type
_entity_poly.pdbx_seq_one_letter_code
_entity_poly.pdbx_strand_id
1 'polypeptide(L)'
;MARWCDSSEHREALWQICRDTAAFMVPPAEDGEPAWRKALWARLQETSPDALRQLLALSGGAVLRNQLARGEVYAGAVLHSLLKSWLSQYGRGKERMRQA
;
A
#
# COMPACT_ATOMS: atom_id res chain seq x y z
N MET A 1 -2.42 12.48 -12.29
CA MET A 1 -1.59 11.37 -11.77
C MET A 1 -0.18 11.85 -11.44
N ALA A 2 0.63 12.28 -12.41
CA ALA A 2 2.00 12.77 -12.15
C ALA A 2 2.06 13.90 -11.11
N ARG A 3 1.21 14.94 -11.25
CA ARG A 3 1.25 16.15 -10.37
C ARG A 3 1.10 15.90 -8.87
N TRP A 4 0.39 14.84 -8.44
CA TRP A 4 0.30 14.54 -7.00
C TRP A 4 1.59 13.88 -6.52
N CYS A 5 2.10 12.90 -7.27
CA CYS A 5 3.38 12.23 -6.99
C CYS A 5 4.62 13.13 -7.24
N ASP A 6 4.45 14.26 -7.92
CA ASP A 6 5.52 15.25 -8.14
C ASP A 6 5.90 15.97 -6.83
N SER A 7 5.03 15.98 -5.82
CA SER A 7 5.37 16.43 -4.47
C SER A 7 6.27 15.41 -3.78
N SER A 8 7.39 15.89 -3.23
CA SER A 8 8.30 15.07 -2.43
C SER A 8 7.63 14.45 -1.21
N GLU A 9 6.69 15.18 -0.59
CA GLU A 9 5.94 14.73 0.59
C GLU A 9 5.03 13.54 0.24
N HIS A 10 4.27 13.64 -0.85
CA HIS A 10 3.38 12.57 -1.27
C HIS A 10 4.16 11.32 -1.70
N ARG A 11 5.32 11.51 -2.31
CA ARG A 11 6.22 10.41 -2.66
C ARG A 11 6.79 9.72 -1.43
N GLU A 12 7.16 10.47 -0.40
CA GLU A 12 7.62 9.91 0.87
C GLU A 12 6.49 9.11 1.55
N ALA A 13 5.27 9.66 1.57
CA ALA A 13 4.10 8.94 2.08
C ALA A 13 3.86 7.62 1.32
N LEU A 14 3.93 7.62 -0.02
CA LEU A 14 3.81 6.39 -0.81
C LEU A 14 4.91 5.37 -0.48
N TRP A 15 6.15 5.82 -0.28
CA TRP A 15 7.26 4.96 0.13
C TRP A 15 7.04 4.35 1.52
N GLN A 16 6.59 5.16 2.48
CA GLN A 16 6.30 4.71 3.83
C GLN A 16 5.17 3.67 3.84
N ILE A 17 4.07 3.94 3.12
CA ILE A 17 2.97 2.97 2.96
C ILE A 17 3.47 1.71 2.25
N CYS A 18 4.32 1.82 1.22
CA CYS A 18 4.88 0.66 0.53
C CYS A 18 5.73 -0.22 1.47
N ARG A 19 6.50 0.40 2.37
CA ARG A 19 7.28 -0.32 3.39
C ARG A 19 6.37 -1.01 4.40
N ASP A 20 5.36 -0.32 4.91
CA ASP A 20 4.45 -0.85 5.93
C ASP A 20 3.55 -1.97 5.40
N THR A 21 3.21 -1.91 4.11
CA THR A 21 2.44 -2.97 3.43
C THR A 21 3.25 -4.20 3.08
N ALA A 22 4.58 -4.19 3.21
CA ALA A 22 5.42 -5.37 2.93
C ALA A 22 5.06 -6.57 3.82
N ALA A 23 4.55 -6.33 5.03
CA ALA A 23 4.08 -7.38 5.93
C ALA A 23 2.93 -8.21 5.32
N PHE A 24 2.14 -7.65 4.40
CA PHE A 24 1.09 -8.39 3.70
C PHE A 24 1.61 -9.41 2.67
N MET A 25 2.90 -9.32 2.29
CA MET A 25 3.52 -10.30 1.40
C MET A 25 3.90 -11.59 2.11
N VAL A 26 3.84 -11.62 3.44
CA VAL A 26 4.01 -12.85 4.21
C VAL A 26 2.76 -13.72 4.01
N PRO A 27 2.91 -14.95 3.49
CA PRO A 27 1.78 -15.86 3.33
C PRO A 27 1.07 -16.06 4.66
N PRO A 28 -0.28 -16.20 4.68
CA PRO A 28 -0.96 -16.65 5.88
C PRO A 28 -0.38 -18.00 6.32
N ALA A 29 -0.15 -18.18 7.63
CA ALA A 29 -0.16 -19.53 8.20
C ALA A 29 -1.54 -20.15 7.94
N GLU A 30 -1.63 -21.48 7.84
CA GLU A 30 -2.89 -22.19 7.53
C GLU A 30 -4.05 -21.78 8.46
N ASP A 31 -3.74 -21.32 9.68
CA ASP A 31 -4.70 -20.91 10.71
C ASP A 31 -4.60 -19.40 11.07
N GLY A 32 -3.89 -18.62 10.27
CA GLY A 32 -3.50 -17.25 10.62
C GLY A 32 -4.69 -16.28 10.71
N GLU A 33 -5.01 -15.84 11.93
CA GLU A 33 -6.12 -14.93 12.19
C GLU A 33 -6.07 -13.64 11.33
N PRO A 34 -7.21 -13.18 10.78
CA PRO A 34 -7.29 -11.93 10.03
C PRO A 34 -7.13 -10.67 10.90
N ALA A 35 -7.05 -10.81 12.24
CA ALA A 35 -7.01 -9.69 13.19
C ALA A 35 -5.82 -8.75 12.96
N TRP A 36 -4.62 -9.29 12.74
CA TRP A 36 -3.44 -8.46 12.48
C TRP A 36 -3.52 -7.71 11.15
N ARG A 37 -4.17 -8.31 10.13
CA ARG A 37 -4.36 -7.66 8.82
C ARG A 37 -5.28 -6.45 8.94
N LYS A 38 -6.36 -6.60 9.71
CA LYS A 38 -7.29 -5.51 10.01
C LYS A 38 -6.60 -4.41 10.83
N ALA A 39 -5.82 -4.78 11.84
CA ALA A 39 -5.07 -3.83 12.66
C ALA A 39 -4.04 -3.05 11.83
N LEU A 40 -3.30 -3.73 10.96
CA LEU A 40 -2.36 -3.08 10.04
C LEU A 40 -3.10 -2.15 9.06
N TRP A 41 -4.23 -2.58 8.51
CA TRP A 41 -5.05 -1.73 7.65
C TRP A 41 -5.54 -0.47 8.36
N ALA A 42 -6.07 -0.60 9.58
CA ALA A 42 -6.53 0.54 10.38
C ALA A 42 -5.38 1.54 10.66
N ARG A 43 -4.21 1.03 11.06
CA ARG A 43 -3.01 1.86 11.29
C ARG A 43 -2.60 2.62 10.02
N LEU A 44 -2.62 1.97 8.86
CA LEU A 44 -2.30 2.62 7.59
C LEU A 44 -3.29 3.76 7.30
N GLN A 45 -4.59 3.56 7.58
CA GLN A 45 -5.62 4.59 7.41
C GLN A 45 -5.42 5.79 8.35
N GLU A 46 -4.92 5.57 9.56
CA GLU A 46 -4.60 6.65 10.51
C GLU A 46 -3.34 7.42 10.10
N THR A 47 -2.31 6.70 9.65
CA THR A 47 -0.98 7.29 9.39
C THR A 47 -0.93 8.02 8.04
N SER A 48 -1.71 7.59 7.05
CA SER A 48 -1.65 8.13 5.69
C SER A 48 -3.01 8.14 4.98
N PRO A 49 -4.04 8.79 5.55
CA PRO A 49 -5.42 8.72 5.06
C PRO A 49 -5.57 9.24 3.62
N ASP A 50 -4.96 10.37 3.30
CA ASP A 50 -5.11 11.02 1.98
C ASP A 50 -4.35 10.26 0.89
N ALA A 51 -3.14 9.80 1.18
CA ALA A 51 -2.33 9.01 0.26
C ALA A 51 -3.02 7.67 -0.08
N LEU A 52 -3.58 6.98 0.93
CA LEU A 52 -4.36 5.76 0.71
C LEU A 52 -5.64 6.02 -0.07
N ARG A 53 -6.36 7.10 0.25
CA ARG A 53 -7.57 7.48 -0.49
C ARG A 53 -7.25 7.68 -1.96
N GLN A 54 -6.18 8.42 -2.25
CA GLN A 54 -5.74 8.68 -3.61
C GLN A 54 -5.29 7.40 -4.33
N LEU A 55 -4.56 6.52 -3.64
CA LEU A 55 -4.13 5.24 -4.17
C LEU A 55 -5.32 4.32 -4.51
N LEU A 56 -6.26 4.16 -3.58
CA LEU A 56 -7.42 3.28 -3.73
C LEU A 56 -8.37 3.80 -4.81
N ALA A 57 -8.60 5.11 -4.88
CA ALA A 57 -9.42 5.72 -5.91
C ALA A 57 -8.92 5.40 -7.34
N LEU A 58 -7.61 5.19 -7.48
CA LEU A 58 -6.97 5.01 -8.77
C LEU A 58 -6.57 3.55 -9.08
N SER A 59 -6.46 2.67 -8.07
CA SER A 59 -5.85 1.34 -8.24
C SER A 59 -6.72 0.14 -7.83
N GLY A 60 -7.80 0.34 -7.07
CA GLY A 60 -8.58 -0.80 -6.54
C GLY A 60 -10.02 -0.52 -6.13
N GLY A 61 -10.45 0.75 -6.18
CA GLY A 61 -11.83 1.16 -5.95
C GLY A 61 -12.39 0.76 -4.59
N ALA A 62 -13.72 0.78 -4.48
CA ALA A 62 -14.43 0.39 -3.26
C ALA A 62 -14.24 -1.09 -2.89
N VAL A 63 -13.97 -1.94 -3.88
CA VAL A 63 -13.80 -3.40 -3.68
C VAL A 63 -12.55 -3.67 -2.86
N LEU A 64 -11.37 -3.23 -3.31
CA LEU A 64 -10.12 -3.48 -2.59
C LEU A 64 -10.18 -2.92 -1.15
N ARG A 65 -10.80 -1.74 -0.98
CA ARG A 65 -11.02 -1.15 0.34
C ARG A 65 -11.85 -2.05 1.25
N ASN A 66 -12.93 -2.63 0.75
CA ASN A 66 -13.79 -3.51 1.52
C ASN A 66 -13.08 -4.82 1.89
N GLN A 67 -12.28 -5.37 0.97
CA GLN A 67 -11.50 -6.58 1.22
C GLN A 67 -10.41 -6.34 2.29
N LEU A 68 -9.73 -5.19 2.23
CA LEU A 68 -8.76 -4.76 3.26
C LEU A 68 -9.42 -4.58 4.63
N ALA A 69 -10.60 -3.93 4.67
CA ALA A 69 -11.36 -3.76 5.92
C ALA A 69 -11.81 -5.10 6.53
N ARG A 70 -12.07 -6.11 5.69
CA ARG A 70 -12.38 -7.48 6.13
C ARG A 70 -11.15 -8.29 6.52
N GLY A 71 -9.94 -7.80 6.23
CA GLY A 71 -8.69 -8.54 6.45
C GLY A 71 -8.55 -9.73 5.50
N GLU A 72 -9.11 -9.65 4.30
CA GLU A 72 -9.01 -10.72 3.30
C GLU A 72 -7.54 -10.98 2.96
N VAL A 73 -7.22 -12.28 2.86
CA VAL A 73 -5.84 -12.80 2.83
C VAL A 73 -4.96 -12.10 1.81
N TYR A 74 -5.45 -11.92 0.58
CA TYR A 74 -4.66 -11.38 -0.54
C TYR A 74 -4.84 -9.89 -0.77
N ALA A 75 -5.80 -9.24 -0.11
CA ALA A 75 -6.10 -7.83 -0.35
C ALA A 75 -4.89 -6.93 -0.06
N GLY A 76 -4.16 -7.22 1.02
CA GLY A 76 -2.94 -6.49 1.37
C GLY A 76 -1.80 -6.70 0.37
N ALA A 77 -1.63 -7.91 -0.18
CA ALA A 77 -0.62 -8.20 -1.19
C ALA A 77 -0.93 -7.49 -2.53
N VAL A 78 -2.21 -7.42 -2.90
CA VAL A 78 -2.68 -6.63 -4.05
C VAL A 78 -2.37 -5.15 -3.84
N LEU A 79 -2.70 -4.60 -2.66
CA LEU A 79 -2.38 -3.22 -2.29
C LEU A 79 -0.87 -2.94 -2.42
N HIS A 80 -0.02 -3.81 -1.87
CA HIS A 80 1.44 -3.68 -1.95
C HIS A 80 1.95 -3.71 -3.40
N SER A 81 1.40 -4.59 -4.24
CA SER A 81 1.78 -4.70 -5.66
C SER A 81 1.40 -3.45 -6.46
N LEU A 82 0.22 -2.88 -6.19
CA LEU A 82 -0.23 -1.62 -6.80
C LEU A 82 0.68 -0.45 -6.40
N LEU A 83 1.04 -0.36 -5.11
CA LEU A 83 2.00 0.63 -4.59
C LEU A 83 3.36 0.52 -5.29
N LYS A 84 3.91 -0.68 -5.42
CA LYS A 84 5.18 -0.91 -6.13
C LYS A 84 5.11 -0.49 -7.60
N SER A 85 4.03 -0.84 -8.30
CA SER A 85 3.81 -0.45 -9.70
C SER A 85 3.79 1.07 -9.84
N TRP A 86 3.10 1.76 -8.93
CA TRP A 86 3.04 3.22 -8.92
C TRP A 86 4.37 3.90 -8.60
N LEU A 87 5.08 3.42 -7.58
CA LEU A 87 6.42 3.93 -7.27
C LEU A 87 7.37 3.71 -8.44
N SER A 88 7.24 2.59 -9.18
CA SER A 88 8.04 2.34 -10.39
C SER A 88 7.70 3.31 -11.53
N GLN A 89 6.41 3.62 -11.75
CA GLN A 89 5.96 4.49 -12.84
C GLN A 89 6.15 5.98 -12.56
N TYR A 90 5.88 6.42 -11.33
CA TYR A 90 5.79 7.84 -10.97
C TYR A 90 6.86 8.28 -9.96
N GLY A 91 7.46 7.34 -9.22
CA GLY A 91 8.63 7.60 -8.41
C GLY A 91 9.85 7.73 -9.32
N ARG A 92 10.04 8.88 -9.96
CA ARG A 92 11.26 9.14 -10.73
C ARG A 92 12.49 8.90 -9.85
N GLY A 93 13.31 7.92 -10.24
CA GLY A 93 14.61 7.61 -9.65
C GLY A 93 14.89 6.11 -9.60
N LYS A 94 15.25 5.51 -10.73
CA LYS A 94 15.92 4.19 -10.87
C LYS A 94 17.24 4.05 -10.08
N GLU A 95 17.55 4.95 -9.14
CA GLU A 95 18.85 5.07 -8.48
C GLU A 95 18.94 4.43 -7.08
N ARG A 96 17.82 4.08 -6.43
CA ARG A 96 17.87 3.51 -5.06
C ARG A 96 17.50 2.03 -4.92
N MET A 97 16.97 1.38 -5.96
CA MET A 97 16.66 -0.06 -5.89
C MET A 97 17.84 -0.99 -6.21
N ARG A 98 19.07 -0.45 -6.41
CA ARG A 98 20.30 -1.25 -6.62
C ARG A 98 21.20 -1.37 -5.38
N GLN A 99 20.85 -0.78 -4.23
CA GLN A 99 21.76 -0.73 -3.07
C GLN A 99 21.11 -1.02 -1.70
N ALA A 100 20.04 -1.81 -1.64
CA ALA A 100 19.54 -2.36 -0.39
C ALA A 100 19.29 -3.86 -0.51
#